data_AF-A0A8T6TZP7-F1
#
_entry.id   AF-A0A8T6TZP7-F1
#
_cell.length_a   1.000
_cell.length_b   1.000
_cell.length_c   1.000
_cell.angle_alpha   90.00
_cell.angle_beta   90.00
_cell.angle_gamma   90.00
#
_symmetry.space_group_name_H-M   'P 1'
#
loop_
_entity.id
_entity.type
_entity.pdbx_description
1 polymer ?
#
loop_
_entity_poly.entity_id
_entity_poly.type
_entity_poly.pdbx_seq_one_letter_code
_entity_poly.pdbx_strand_id
1 'polypeptide(L)'
;PPTYVPARNTVFISMAASWAEALGAEAVFIGANAVDYSGYPDCRPEFIEAMERAIAAGTKRGVEGDPIRIVAPIIRSTKSEIIRRGLDLGVPFRLTWSCYRGRRK
;
A
#
# COMPACT_ATOMS: atom_id res chain seq x y z
N PRO A 1 6.41 11.71 -12.90
CA PRO A 1 5.77 12.87 -12.22
C PRO A 1 6.86 13.77 -11.66
N PRO A 2 6.61 15.08 -11.46
CA PRO A 2 7.49 15.91 -10.63
C PRO A 2 7.59 15.37 -9.18
N THR A 3 6.62 14.53 -8.75
CA THR A 3 6.59 13.82 -7.47
C THR A 3 7.23 12.42 -7.52
N TYR A 4 7.95 12.05 -8.58
CA TYR A 4 8.60 10.73 -8.66
C TYR A 4 9.80 10.68 -7.72
N VAL A 5 9.78 9.73 -6.80
CA VAL A 5 10.93 9.33 -5.99
C VAL A 5 11.19 7.86 -6.32
N PRO A 6 12.39 7.49 -6.81
CA PRO A 6 12.66 6.12 -7.25
C PRO A 6 12.39 5.08 -6.15
N ALA A 7 11.57 4.07 -6.49
CA ALA A 7 11.31 2.88 -5.68
C ALA A 7 10.98 3.14 -4.18
N ARG A 8 10.34 4.28 -3.87
CA ARG A 8 10.06 4.68 -2.49
C ARG A 8 9.17 3.67 -1.77
N ASN A 9 8.23 3.04 -2.47
CA ASN A 9 7.37 2.03 -1.85
C ASN A 9 8.12 0.77 -1.45
N THR A 10 9.24 0.43 -2.10
CA THR A 10 10.12 -0.67 -1.66
C THR A 10 10.59 -0.42 -0.23
N VAL A 11 11.12 0.78 0.04
CA VAL A 11 11.60 1.16 1.38
C VAL A 11 10.45 1.15 2.40
N PHE A 12 9.30 1.73 2.04
CA PHE A 12 8.14 1.79 2.93
C PHE A 12 7.59 0.41 3.29
N ILE A 13 7.45 -0.49 2.31
CA ILE A 13 6.97 -1.84 2.54
C ILE A 13 7.98 -2.62 3.38
N SER A 14 9.29 -2.50 3.12
CA SER A 14 10.32 -3.17 3.94
C SER A 14 10.27 -2.75 5.41
N MET A 15 10.14 -1.45 5.69
CA MET A 15 9.99 -0.95 7.06
C MET A 15 8.69 -1.45 7.71
N ALA A 16 7.57 -1.39 6.98
CA ALA A 16 6.29 -1.85 7.48
C ALA A 16 6.27 -3.36 7.77
N ALA A 17 6.92 -4.17 6.93
CA ALA A 17 7.04 -5.60 7.12
C ALA A 17 7.90 -5.98 8.33
N SER A 18 9.04 -5.32 8.51
CA SER A 18 9.86 -5.52 9.72
C SER A 18 9.08 -5.16 10.99
N TRP A 19 8.33 -4.06 10.96
CA TRP A 19 7.48 -3.66 12.07
C TRP A 19 6.31 -4.63 12.30
N ALA A 20 5.67 -5.10 11.23
CA ALA A 20 4.60 -6.09 11.30
C ALA A 20 5.10 -7.41 11.90
N GLU A 21 6.31 -7.86 11.56
CA GLU A 21 6.90 -9.04 12.17
C GLU A 21 7.11 -8.84 13.68
N ALA A 22 7.71 -7.71 14.08
CA ALA A 22 7.94 -7.39 15.49
C ALA A 22 6.64 -7.30 16.31
N LEU A 23 5.54 -6.85 15.69
CA LEU A 23 4.22 -6.78 16.32
C LEU A 23 3.44 -8.10 16.28
N GLY A 24 3.86 -9.10 15.50
CA GLY A 24 3.04 -10.28 15.20
C GLY A 24 1.82 -9.97 14.33
N ALA A 25 1.85 -8.92 13.52
CA ALA A 25 0.77 -8.55 12.61
C ALA A 25 0.75 -9.45 11.38
N GLU A 26 -0.44 -9.89 10.95
CA GLU A 26 -0.61 -10.82 9.82
C GLU A 26 -0.46 -10.16 8.45
N ALA A 27 -0.66 -8.84 8.37
CA ALA A 27 -0.71 -8.15 7.10
C ALA A 27 -0.28 -6.68 7.20
N VAL A 28 0.30 -6.20 6.11
CA VAL A 28 0.55 -4.79 5.82
C VAL A 28 -0.39 -4.35 4.70
N PHE A 29 -1.18 -3.31 4.95
CA PHE A 29 -2.06 -2.73 3.93
C PHE A 29 -1.42 -1.49 3.31
N ILE A 30 -1.40 -1.42 1.97
CA ILE A 30 -0.90 -0.29 1.21
C ILE A 30 -1.99 0.28 0.28
N GLY A 31 -2.21 1.59 0.34
CA GLY A 31 -3.15 2.30 -0.52
C GLY A 31 -2.62 2.59 -1.94
N ALA A 32 -1.79 1.71 -2.50
CA ALA A 32 -1.27 1.87 -3.86
C ALA A 32 -2.42 1.77 -4.88
N ASN A 33 -2.36 2.57 -5.94
CA ASN A 33 -3.30 2.57 -7.05
C ASN A 33 -2.50 2.63 -8.36
N ALA A 34 -2.71 1.64 -9.25
CA ALA A 34 -2.02 1.51 -10.52
C ALA A 34 -2.78 2.15 -11.70
N VAL A 35 -4.07 2.47 -11.54
CA VAL A 35 -4.97 2.93 -12.61
C VAL A 35 -4.82 4.43 -12.87
N ASP A 36 -4.86 5.24 -11.82
CA ASP A 36 -4.93 6.70 -11.97
C ASP A 36 -3.57 7.36 -12.25
N TYR A 37 -2.46 6.65 -11.99
CA TYR A 37 -1.11 7.21 -12.16
C TYR A 37 -0.06 6.12 -12.43
N SER A 38 -0.01 5.63 -13.67
CA SER A 38 0.80 4.48 -14.13
C SER A 38 2.32 4.68 -14.13
N GLY A 39 2.81 5.88 -13.78
CA GLY A 39 4.23 6.24 -13.84
C GLY A 39 5.11 5.67 -12.72
N TYR A 40 4.54 4.95 -11.75
CA TYR A 40 5.25 4.35 -10.61
C TYR A 40 5.29 2.82 -10.75
N PRO A 41 6.45 2.23 -11.11
CA PRO A 41 6.59 0.77 -11.20
C PRO A 41 6.31 0.06 -9.87
N ASP A 42 6.59 0.74 -8.75
CA ASP A 42 6.43 0.27 -7.37
C ASP A 42 4.99 0.40 -6.83
N CYS A 43 4.01 0.64 -7.71
CA CYS A 43 2.58 0.61 -7.39
C CYS A 43 1.83 -0.51 -8.12
N ARG A 44 2.52 -1.35 -8.90
CA ARG A 44 1.91 -2.36 -9.76
C ARG A 44 1.68 -3.70 -9.03
N PRO A 45 0.67 -4.49 -9.41
CA PRO A 45 0.41 -5.79 -8.80
C PRO A 45 1.63 -6.71 -8.79
N GLU A 46 2.39 -6.75 -9.89
CA GLU A 46 3.57 -7.62 -10.03
C GLU A 46 4.68 -7.24 -9.03
N PHE A 47 4.82 -5.94 -8.75
CA PHE A 47 5.76 -5.46 -7.73
C PHE A 47 5.29 -5.84 -6.33
N ILE A 48 4.00 -5.68 -6.01
CA ILE A 48 3.45 -6.06 -4.70
C ILE A 48 3.65 -7.56 -4.44
N GLU A 49 3.34 -8.40 -5.43
CA GLU A 49 3.55 -9.85 -5.34
C GLU A 49 5.04 -10.21 -5.19
N ALA A 50 5.92 -9.52 -5.91
CA ALA A 50 7.37 -9.72 -5.78
C ALA A 50 7.89 -9.32 -4.40
N MET A 51 7.42 -8.19 -3.84
CA MET A 51 7.80 -7.77 -2.50
C MET A 51 7.26 -8.69 -1.42
N GLU A 52 6.03 -9.18 -1.55
CA GLU A 52 5.48 -10.17 -0.62
C GLU A 52 6.36 -11.43 -0.57
N ARG A 53 6.78 -11.96 -1.73
CA ARG A 53 7.71 -13.10 -1.79
C ARG A 53 9.07 -12.78 -1.18
N ALA A 54 9.62 -11.59 -1.44
CA ALA A 54 10.90 -11.17 -0.86
C ALA A 54 10.83 -11.08 0.67
N ILE A 55 9.71 -10.57 1.21
CA ILE A 55 9.46 -10.46 2.66
C ILE A 55 9.28 -11.85 3.28
N ALA A 56 8.54 -12.75 2.63
CA ALA A 56 8.39 -14.11 3.11
C ALA A 56 9.75 -14.83 3.21
N ALA A 57 10.65 -14.62 2.23
CA ALA A 57 12.00 -15.16 2.27
C ALA A 57 12.92 -14.48 3.30
N GLY A 58 12.65 -13.22 3.65
CA GLY A 58 13.49 -12.39 4.53
C GLY A 58 13.07 -12.35 6.00
N THR A 59 11.96 -12.98 6.37
CA THR A 59 11.38 -12.94 7.73
C THR A 59 11.36 -14.33 8.36
N LYS A 60 11.51 -14.40 9.69
CA LYS A 60 11.44 -15.66 10.44
C LYS A 60 10.04 -16.28 10.28
N ARG A 61 9.01 -15.44 10.39
CA ARG A 61 7.62 -15.88 10.21
C ARG A 61 7.36 -16.47 8.82
N GLY A 62 7.92 -15.86 7.78
CA GLY A 62 7.78 -16.38 6.41
C GLY A 62 8.44 -17.75 6.22
N VAL A 63 9.65 -17.97 6.75
CA VAL A 63 10.33 -19.28 6.64
C VAL A 63 9.70 -20.36 7.53
N GLU A 64 8.99 -19.99 8.59
CA GLU A 64 8.23 -20.90 9.47
C GLU A 64 6.81 -21.22 8.95
N GLY A 65 6.44 -20.70 7.77
CA GLY A 65 5.17 -21.02 7.10
C GLY A 65 4.00 -20.09 7.44
N ASP A 66 4.27 -18.97 8.10
CA ASP A 66 3.28 -17.95 8.49
C ASP A 66 3.66 -16.55 7.95
N PRO A 67 3.73 -16.36 6.62
CA PRO A 67 4.24 -15.13 6.02
C PRO A 67 3.30 -13.94 6.24
N ILE A 68 3.90 -12.74 6.37
CA ILE A 68 3.17 -11.47 6.40
C ILE A 68 2.63 -11.18 5.00
N ARG A 69 1.32 -10.90 4.89
CA ARG A 69 0.67 -10.52 3.63
C ARG A 69 0.84 -9.04 3.30
N ILE A 70 1.05 -8.70 2.04
CA ILE A 70 1.09 -7.32 1.53
C ILE A 70 -0.18 -7.07 0.70
N VAL A 71 -1.13 -6.35 1.28
CA VAL A 71 -2.48 -6.19 0.71
C VAL A 71 -2.65 -4.79 0.12
N ALA A 72 -2.94 -4.72 -1.18
CA ALA A 72 -3.21 -3.48 -1.90
C ALA A 72 -4.67 -3.43 -2.40
N PRO A 73 -5.66 -3.13 -1.53
CA PRO A 73 -7.08 -3.40 -1.78
C PRO A 73 -7.74 -2.53 -2.84
N ILE A 74 -7.06 -1.46 -3.29
CA ILE A 74 -7.56 -0.48 -4.27
C ILE A 74 -6.64 -0.37 -5.49
N ILE A 75 -5.71 -1.32 -5.66
CA ILE A 75 -4.66 -1.25 -6.68
C ILE A 75 -5.18 -1.20 -8.12
N ARG A 76 -6.34 -1.83 -8.36
CA ARG A 76 -7.04 -1.86 -9.66
C ARG A 76 -8.29 -0.97 -9.69
N SER A 77 -8.52 -0.14 -8.67
CA SER A 77 -9.72 0.69 -8.57
C SER A 77 -9.48 2.07 -9.17
N THR A 78 -10.43 2.54 -9.97
CA THR A 78 -10.54 3.94 -10.36
C THR A 78 -10.81 4.81 -9.12
N LYS A 79 -10.49 6.11 -9.21
CA LYS A 79 -10.86 7.07 -8.15
C LYS A 79 -12.35 7.03 -7.80
N SER A 80 -13.22 6.84 -8.79
CA SER A 80 -14.67 6.80 -8.58
C SER A 80 -15.09 5.61 -7.72
N GLU A 81 -14.52 4.42 -7.97
CA GLU A 81 -14.79 3.21 -7.21
C GLU A 81 -14.26 3.33 -5.78
N ILE A 82 -13.09 3.95 -5.59
CA ILE A 82 -12.52 4.19 -4.26
C ILE A 82 -13.46 5.09 -3.44
N ILE A 83 -13.98 6.16 -4.04
CA ILE A 83 -14.91 7.07 -3.35
C ILE A 83 -16.22 6.35 -3.03
N ARG A 84 -16.82 5.62 -3.98
CA ARG A 84 -18.05 4.84 -3.73
C ARG A 84 -17.87 3.86 -2.58
N ARG A 85 -16.81 3.03 -2.63
CA ARG A 85 -16.50 2.07 -1.56
C ARG A 85 -16.29 2.75 -0.21
N GLY A 86 -15.63 3.91 -0.20
CA GLY A 86 -15.47 4.68 1.04
C GLY A 86 -16.79 5.21 1.59
N LEU A 87 -17.72 5.63 0.73
CA LEU A 87 -19.08 6.03 1.15
C LEU A 87 -19.84 4.83 1.71
N ASP A 88 -19.78 3.67 1.05
CA ASP A 88 -20.44 2.44 1.50
C ASP A 88 -19.92 1.97 2.88
N LEU A 89 -18.62 2.18 3.15
CA LEU A 89 -17.98 1.87 4.43
C LEU A 89 -18.16 2.98 5.49
N GLY A 90 -18.87 4.07 5.18
CA GLY A 90 -19.07 5.19 6.10
C GLY A 90 -17.80 5.98 6.42
N VAL A 91 -16.80 6.00 5.51
CA VAL A 91 -15.53 6.70 5.71
C VAL A 91 -15.81 8.20 5.92
N PRO A 92 -15.33 8.81 7.01
CA PRO A 92 -15.52 10.24 7.26
C PRO A 92 -14.55 11.05 6.41
N PHE A 93 -14.83 11.21 5.11
CA PHE A 93 -13.94 11.92 4.17
C PHE A 93 -13.58 13.34 4.62
N ARG A 94 -14.44 14.00 5.40
CA ARG A 94 -14.16 15.29 6.05
C ARG A 94 -12.92 15.27 6.96
N LEU A 95 -12.46 14.10 7.43
CA LEU A 95 -11.25 13.93 8.23
C LEU A 95 -10.02 13.58 7.38
N THR A 96 -10.19 13.21 6.11
CA THR A 96 -9.09 12.83 5.19
C THR A 96 -8.56 14.01 4.39
N TRP A 97 -7.26 14.04 4.05
CA TRP A 97 -6.66 15.15 3.30
C TRP A 97 -6.09 14.65 1.97
N SER A 98 -6.40 15.33 0.86
CA SER A 98 -5.84 14.98 -0.47
C SER A 98 -5.35 16.19 -1.26
N CYS A 99 -5.71 17.42 -0.87
CA CYS A 99 -5.32 18.61 -1.62
C CYS A 99 -3.84 18.95 -1.40
N TYR A 100 -3.01 18.92 -2.45
CA TYR A 100 -1.59 19.29 -2.37
C TYR A 100 -1.34 20.74 -1.97
N ARG A 101 -2.32 21.65 -2.11
CA ARG A 101 -2.15 23.07 -1.73
C ARG A 101 -2.11 23.31 -0.22
N GLY A 102 -2.52 22.34 0.60
CA GLY A 102 -2.36 22.41 2.07
C GLY A 102 -3.05 23.59 2.76
N ARG A 103 -4.14 24.15 2.21
CA ARG A 103 -4.86 25.29 2.80
C ARG A 103 -5.84 24.82 3.89
N ARG A 104 -6.77 25.68 4.34
CA ARG A 104 -7.91 25.22 5.16
C ARG A 104 -8.75 24.22 4.35
N LYS A 105 -9.35 23.28 5.07
CA LYS A 105 -10.31 22.32 4.52
C LYS A 105 -11.63 22.99 4.21
#